data_AF-A0A7W1UY33-F1
#
_entry.id   AF-A0A7W1UY33-F1
#
_cell.length_a   1.000
_cell.length_b   1.000
_cell.length_c   1.000
_cell.angle_alpha   90.00
_cell.angle_beta   90.00
_cell.angle_gamma   90.00
#
_symmetry.space_group_name_H-M   'P 1'
#
loop_
_entity.id
_entity.type
_entity.pdbx_description
1 polymer ?
#
loop_
_entity_poly.entity_id
_entity_poly.type
_entity_poly.pdbx_seq_one_letter_code
_entity_poly.pdbx_strand_id
1 'polypeptide(L)'
;MRSLNQFNFKNKKALIRVDFNVPLNDSFEVTDDSRIRAVKPTIIKILEDGGSCILMSHLGRPKGKEDALSLKHVVDKVSEIIGVKIKFVADSIGDKAQNAAEKLKSGEILLLENLRFYPEEEKGDKDFAKKLASLGDFYVNDAFGTAHRAHASTAIIADYFPENKCFGLLLEKEIVNINKVLKDNKKPVTAIIGGAKVSSKITIIESILDKIDHLIIGGGMAFTFIKALGGNVGNSLVEEEMTDLALHILEKAKEKKVEVHLPVDAVIADKFSEVANTKEQSIDTIPDGWMGLDTGQKTNAQFAEVIRSSKTILWNGPVGVFEMKHFSQGTISMGIAIAEATKNGCFSLVGGGDSVAAVKQFGFEKKMSYVSTGGGAMLEMLEGKSLPGIEAIMK
;
A
#
# COMPACT_ATOMS: atom_id res chain seq x y z
N MET A 1 -20.56 5.58 -4.00
CA MET A 1 -19.63 4.51 -4.40
C MET A 1 -20.47 3.26 -4.65
N ARG A 2 -20.25 2.54 -5.76
CA ARG A 2 -20.96 1.28 -6.04
C ARG A 2 -20.36 0.16 -5.16
N SER A 3 -20.94 -0.08 -3.98
CA SER A 3 -20.43 -1.04 -3.00
C SER A 3 -21.05 -2.42 -3.20
N LEU A 4 -20.28 -3.48 -2.95
CA LEU A 4 -20.73 -4.87 -3.01
C LEU A 4 -22.05 -5.12 -2.26
N ASN A 5 -22.26 -4.43 -1.11
CA ASN A 5 -23.43 -4.61 -0.26
C ASN A 5 -24.74 -4.08 -0.87
N GLN A 6 -24.66 -3.33 -1.97
CA GLN A 6 -25.83 -2.79 -2.67
C GLN A 6 -26.43 -3.78 -3.68
N PHE A 7 -25.74 -4.90 -3.93
CA PHE A 7 -26.12 -5.89 -4.94
C PHE A 7 -26.40 -7.26 -4.31
N ASN A 8 -27.24 -8.05 -4.96
CA ASN A 8 -27.52 -9.44 -4.61
C ASN A 8 -26.93 -10.36 -5.68
N PHE A 9 -26.17 -11.36 -5.27
CA PHE A 9 -25.47 -12.29 -6.16
C PHE A 9 -26.18 -13.64 -6.37
N LYS A 10 -27.42 -13.81 -5.90
CA LYS A 10 -28.18 -15.05 -6.08
C LYS A 10 -28.20 -15.48 -7.55
N ASN A 11 -27.69 -16.70 -7.80
CA ASN A 11 -27.58 -17.30 -9.15
C ASN A 11 -26.70 -16.51 -10.14
N LYS A 12 -25.80 -15.65 -9.66
CA LYS A 12 -24.85 -14.89 -10.48
C LYS A 12 -23.44 -15.46 -10.38
N LYS A 13 -22.73 -15.43 -11.49
CA LYS A 13 -21.28 -15.66 -11.55
C LYS A 13 -20.55 -14.33 -11.42
N ALA A 14 -20.03 -14.05 -10.25
CA ALA A 14 -19.23 -12.85 -10.01
C ALA A 14 -17.79 -13.09 -10.46
N LEU A 15 -17.34 -12.28 -11.42
CA LEU A 15 -15.96 -12.21 -11.86
C LEU A 15 -15.23 -11.21 -10.96
N ILE A 16 -14.30 -11.71 -10.13
CA ILE A 16 -13.67 -10.94 -9.06
C ILE A 16 -12.19 -10.76 -9.37
N ARG A 17 -11.76 -9.51 -9.57
CA ARG A 17 -10.33 -9.18 -9.62
C ARG A 17 -9.80 -9.03 -8.20
N VAL A 18 -8.91 -9.94 -7.79
CA VAL A 18 -8.27 -9.96 -6.47
C VAL A 18 -6.76 -9.81 -6.60
N ASP A 19 -6.05 -9.42 -5.53
CA ASP A 19 -4.59 -9.34 -5.53
C ASP A 19 -3.96 -10.54 -4.81
N PHE A 20 -3.79 -11.67 -5.50
CA PHE A 20 -3.04 -12.84 -5.02
C PHE A 20 -1.57 -12.82 -5.43
N ASN A 21 -0.99 -11.65 -5.68
CA ASN A 21 0.46 -11.54 -5.85
C ASN A 21 1.14 -11.62 -4.46
N VAL A 22 1.29 -12.84 -3.97
CA VAL A 22 1.86 -13.18 -2.65
C VAL A 22 3.29 -13.70 -2.81
N PRO A 23 4.18 -13.50 -1.80
CA PRO A 23 5.50 -14.09 -1.83
C PRO A 23 5.42 -15.62 -1.66
N LEU A 24 6.25 -16.32 -2.43
CA LEU A 24 6.43 -17.77 -2.37
C LEU A 24 7.87 -18.09 -1.94
N ASN A 25 8.06 -19.17 -1.18
CA ASN A 25 9.40 -19.72 -0.91
C ASN A 25 9.89 -20.62 -2.06
N ASP A 26 11.09 -21.18 -1.93
CA ASP A 26 11.69 -22.09 -2.93
C ASP A 26 10.88 -23.38 -3.17
N SER A 27 9.97 -23.72 -2.25
CA SER A 27 9.04 -24.85 -2.36
C SER A 27 7.65 -24.42 -2.89
N PHE A 28 7.52 -23.19 -3.39
CA PHE A 28 6.27 -22.58 -3.87
C PHE A 28 5.18 -22.43 -2.82
N GLU A 29 5.52 -22.42 -1.54
CA GLU A 29 4.57 -22.21 -0.45
C GLU A 29 4.42 -20.71 -0.16
N VAL A 30 3.19 -20.30 0.12
CA VAL A 30 2.88 -18.90 0.48
C VAL A 30 3.48 -18.54 1.83
N THR A 31 4.36 -17.54 1.86
CA THR A 31 5.03 -17.09 3.10
C THR A 31 4.34 -15.90 3.78
N ASP A 32 3.56 -15.11 3.04
CA ASP A 32 2.67 -14.07 3.59
C ASP A 32 1.30 -14.16 2.91
N ASP A 33 0.29 -14.54 3.68
CA ASP A 33 -1.08 -14.76 3.22
C ASP A 33 -2.00 -13.55 3.43
N SER A 34 -1.46 -12.40 3.86
CA SER A 34 -2.23 -11.20 4.20
C SER A 34 -3.18 -10.78 3.07
N ARG A 35 -2.71 -10.83 1.81
CA ARG A 35 -3.53 -10.45 0.65
C ARG A 35 -4.69 -11.40 0.39
N ILE A 36 -4.50 -12.69 0.65
CA ILE A 36 -5.56 -13.71 0.52
C ILE A 36 -6.63 -13.49 1.59
N ARG A 37 -6.21 -13.26 2.84
CA ARG A 37 -7.13 -12.97 3.95
C ARG A 37 -7.92 -11.69 3.72
N ALA A 38 -7.28 -10.66 3.14
CA ALA A 38 -7.89 -9.35 2.93
C ALA A 38 -9.12 -9.38 1.99
N VAL A 39 -9.12 -10.24 0.96
CA VAL A 39 -10.25 -10.36 0.01
C VAL A 39 -11.32 -11.39 0.43
N LYS A 40 -11.05 -12.19 1.46
CA LYS A 40 -12.00 -13.19 1.99
C LYS A 40 -13.41 -12.62 2.22
N PRO A 41 -13.60 -11.44 2.84
CA PRO A 41 -14.93 -10.90 3.09
C PRO A 41 -15.76 -10.71 1.81
N THR A 42 -15.14 -10.25 0.71
CA THR A 42 -15.80 -10.07 -0.59
C THR A 42 -16.30 -11.41 -1.14
N ILE A 43 -15.43 -12.42 -1.10
CA ILE A 43 -15.75 -13.77 -1.60
C ILE A 43 -16.88 -14.39 -0.77
N ILE A 44 -16.79 -14.36 0.56
CA ILE A 44 -17.80 -14.94 1.45
C ILE A 44 -19.16 -14.30 1.23
N LYS A 45 -19.23 -12.97 1.18
CA LYS A 45 -20.48 -12.25 0.92
C LYS A 45 -21.18 -12.74 -0.36
N ILE A 46 -20.43 -12.86 -1.47
CA ILE A 46 -21.00 -13.30 -2.77
C ILE A 46 -21.53 -14.74 -2.69
N LEU A 47 -20.84 -15.62 -1.97
CA LEU A 47 -21.27 -17.00 -1.80
C LEU A 47 -22.52 -17.10 -0.90
N GLU A 48 -22.56 -16.33 0.19
CA GLU A 48 -23.70 -16.26 1.12
C GLU A 48 -24.98 -15.72 0.46
N ASP A 49 -24.84 -14.81 -0.50
CA ASP A 49 -25.94 -14.34 -1.35
C ASP A 49 -26.48 -15.43 -2.32
N GLY A 50 -25.79 -16.56 -2.45
CA GLY A 50 -26.14 -17.64 -3.37
C GLY A 50 -25.52 -17.51 -4.77
N GLY A 51 -24.45 -16.72 -4.90
CA GLY A 51 -23.64 -16.60 -6.11
C GLY A 51 -22.51 -17.62 -6.20
N SER A 52 -21.73 -17.51 -7.28
CA SER A 52 -20.47 -18.25 -7.45
C SER A 52 -19.36 -17.28 -7.86
N CYS A 53 -18.12 -17.60 -7.48
CA CYS A 53 -16.98 -16.68 -7.66
C CYS A 53 -16.02 -17.21 -8.74
N ILE A 54 -15.67 -16.36 -9.69
CA ILE A 54 -14.56 -16.58 -10.64
C ILE A 54 -13.47 -15.58 -10.28
N LEU A 55 -12.41 -16.06 -9.64
CA LEU A 55 -11.29 -15.25 -9.17
C LEU A 55 -10.27 -15.08 -10.29
N MET A 56 -9.84 -13.84 -10.48
CA MET A 56 -8.77 -13.47 -11.40
C MET A 56 -7.68 -12.73 -10.64
N SER A 57 -6.43 -13.12 -10.88
CA SER A 57 -5.27 -12.47 -10.28
C SER A 57 -4.07 -12.52 -11.21
N HIS A 58 -3.01 -11.86 -10.78
CA HIS A 58 -1.66 -12.05 -11.29
C HIS A 58 -0.75 -12.57 -10.17
N LEU A 59 0.39 -13.12 -10.56
CA LEU A 59 1.50 -13.46 -9.67
C LEU A 59 2.82 -13.07 -10.36
N GLY A 60 3.63 -12.28 -9.68
CA GLY A 60 4.92 -11.80 -10.20
C GLY A 60 4.81 -10.97 -11.49
N ARG A 61 5.89 -10.99 -12.27
CA ARG A 61 6.03 -10.33 -13.58
C ARG A 61 6.63 -11.33 -14.58
N PRO A 62 5.85 -12.32 -15.02
CA PRO A 62 6.34 -13.33 -15.94
C PRO A 62 6.73 -12.73 -17.30
N LYS A 63 7.67 -13.35 -18.00
CA LYS A 63 8.00 -13.07 -19.42
C LYS A 63 7.31 -14.04 -20.38
N GLY A 64 6.45 -14.91 -19.86
CA GLY A 64 5.69 -15.92 -20.58
C GLY A 64 4.99 -16.86 -19.60
N LYS A 65 4.53 -18.02 -20.07
CA LYS A 65 3.99 -19.05 -19.16
C LYS A 65 5.15 -19.67 -18.37
N GLU A 66 5.21 -19.38 -17.08
CA GLU A 66 6.27 -19.83 -16.17
C GLU A 66 5.64 -20.61 -15.00
N ASP A 67 6.02 -21.88 -14.83
CA ASP A 67 5.41 -22.74 -13.79
C ASP A 67 5.57 -22.17 -12.38
N ALA A 68 6.71 -21.54 -12.11
CA ALA A 68 7.03 -20.87 -10.84
C ALA A 68 6.07 -19.71 -10.49
N LEU A 69 5.43 -19.12 -11.50
CA LEU A 69 4.48 -18.02 -11.36
C LEU A 69 3.04 -18.46 -11.67
N SER A 70 2.76 -19.76 -11.71
CA SER A 70 1.38 -20.28 -11.83
C SER A 70 0.61 -20.03 -10.54
N LEU A 71 -0.67 -19.66 -10.67
CA LEU A 71 -1.59 -19.52 -9.54
C LEU A 71 -2.01 -20.88 -8.96
N LYS A 72 -1.64 -22.01 -9.56
CA LYS A 72 -1.85 -23.34 -8.97
C LYS A 72 -1.23 -23.44 -7.57
N HIS A 73 -0.09 -22.77 -7.35
CA HIS A 73 0.66 -22.81 -6.09
C HIS A 73 -0.06 -22.10 -4.93
N VAL A 74 -1.01 -21.20 -5.23
CA VAL A 74 -1.80 -20.52 -4.19
C VAL A 74 -3.12 -21.22 -3.89
N VAL A 75 -3.54 -22.20 -4.70
CA VAL A 75 -4.87 -22.85 -4.62
C VAL A 75 -5.13 -23.42 -3.23
N ASP A 76 -4.20 -24.18 -2.69
CA ASP A 76 -4.37 -24.86 -1.40
C ASP A 76 -4.47 -23.84 -0.26
N LYS A 77 -3.61 -22.82 -0.25
CA LYS A 77 -3.63 -21.75 0.77
C LYS A 77 -4.90 -20.91 0.67
N VAL A 78 -5.37 -20.58 -0.54
CA VAL A 78 -6.63 -19.88 -0.74
C VAL A 78 -7.79 -20.75 -0.24
N SER A 79 -7.81 -22.04 -0.57
CA SER A 79 -8.85 -22.97 -0.10
C SER A 79 -8.89 -23.06 1.43
N GLU A 80 -7.73 -23.17 2.07
CA GLU A 80 -7.58 -23.20 3.54
C GLU A 80 -8.16 -21.92 4.17
N ILE A 81 -7.76 -20.75 3.68
CA ILE A 81 -8.14 -19.46 4.27
C ILE A 81 -9.62 -19.15 4.04
N ILE A 82 -10.13 -19.38 2.83
CA ILE A 82 -11.53 -19.12 2.50
C ILE A 82 -12.43 -20.15 3.19
N GLY A 83 -11.98 -21.40 3.34
CA GLY A 83 -12.77 -22.50 3.89
C GLY A 83 -13.69 -23.16 2.86
N VAL A 84 -13.45 -22.91 1.57
CA VAL A 84 -14.22 -23.46 0.45
C VAL A 84 -13.24 -23.99 -0.59
N LYS A 85 -13.53 -25.18 -1.15
CA LYS A 85 -12.69 -25.80 -2.17
C LYS A 85 -12.60 -24.90 -3.41
N ILE A 86 -11.38 -24.58 -3.82
CA ILE A 86 -11.09 -23.82 -5.03
C ILE A 86 -10.94 -24.77 -6.21
N LYS A 87 -11.73 -24.58 -7.26
CA LYS A 87 -11.49 -25.21 -8.56
C LYS A 87 -10.44 -24.38 -9.29
N PHE A 88 -9.44 -25.01 -9.87
CA PHE A 88 -8.41 -24.32 -10.65
C PHE A 88 -8.54 -24.68 -12.13
N VAL A 89 -8.38 -23.69 -13.00
CA VAL A 89 -8.25 -23.89 -14.44
C VAL A 89 -6.91 -23.32 -14.91
N ALA A 90 -6.11 -24.16 -15.56
CA ALA A 90 -4.76 -23.82 -16.05
C ALA A 90 -4.77 -22.89 -17.28
N ASP A 91 -5.84 -22.12 -17.45
CA ASP A 91 -5.99 -21.10 -18.48
C ASP A 91 -6.96 -20.01 -18.00
N SER A 92 -6.83 -18.79 -18.50
CA SER A 92 -7.68 -17.64 -18.16
C SER A 92 -8.71 -17.33 -19.25
N ILE A 93 -8.51 -17.85 -20.47
CA ILE A 93 -9.39 -17.61 -21.62
C ILE A 93 -9.56 -18.89 -22.46
N GLY A 94 -10.41 -18.83 -23.49
CA GLY A 94 -10.66 -19.94 -24.42
C GLY A 94 -11.51 -21.06 -23.83
N ASP A 95 -11.63 -22.16 -24.57
CA ASP A 95 -12.59 -23.24 -24.29
C ASP A 95 -12.44 -23.83 -22.88
N LYS A 96 -11.21 -23.95 -22.37
CA LYS A 96 -10.98 -24.49 -21.02
C LYS A 96 -11.58 -23.60 -19.94
N ALA A 97 -11.34 -22.30 -20.01
CA ALA A 97 -11.88 -21.33 -19.05
C ALA A 97 -13.41 -21.20 -19.18
N GLN A 98 -13.93 -21.15 -20.41
CA GLN A 98 -15.36 -21.09 -20.68
C GLN A 98 -16.10 -22.32 -20.13
N ASN A 99 -15.65 -23.53 -20.46
CA ASN A 99 -16.25 -24.76 -19.96
C ASN A 99 -16.20 -24.86 -18.42
N ALA A 100 -15.12 -24.38 -17.79
CA ALA A 100 -15.01 -24.37 -16.34
C ALA A 100 -15.99 -23.37 -15.70
N ALA A 101 -16.11 -22.17 -16.28
CA ALA A 101 -17.05 -21.14 -15.84
C ALA A 101 -18.51 -21.56 -16.05
N GLU A 102 -18.84 -22.22 -17.17
CA GLU A 102 -20.18 -22.74 -17.46
C GLU A 102 -20.65 -23.76 -16.44
N LYS A 103 -19.77 -24.69 -16.06
CA LYS A 103 -20.04 -25.78 -15.10
C LYS A 103 -20.00 -25.33 -13.63
N LEU A 104 -19.65 -24.07 -13.36
CA LEU A 104 -19.57 -23.52 -12.01
C LEU A 104 -20.96 -23.35 -11.42
N LYS A 105 -21.19 -23.94 -10.24
CA LYS A 105 -22.46 -23.89 -9.51
C LYS A 105 -22.41 -22.81 -8.42
N SER A 106 -23.58 -22.34 -8.00
CA SER A 106 -23.71 -21.49 -6.81
C SER A 106 -23.00 -22.10 -5.60
N GLY A 107 -22.31 -21.25 -4.82
CA GLY A 107 -21.48 -21.68 -3.69
C GLY A 107 -20.08 -22.17 -4.06
N GLU A 108 -19.76 -22.30 -5.35
CA GLU A 108 -18.44 -22.74 -5.80
C GLU A 108 -17.53 -21.57 -6.20
N ILE A 109 -16.22 -21.83 -6.14
CA ILE A 109 -15.18 -20.88 -6.51
C ILE A 109 -14.29 -21.49 -7.61
N LEU A 110 -14.05 -20.73 -8.67
CA LEU A 110 -13.08 -21.00 -9.73
C LEU A 110 -11.94 -19.98 -9.66
N LEU A 111 -10.69 -20.43 -9.68
CA LEU A 111 -9.50 -19.60 -9.86
C LEU A 111 -8.96 -19.80 -11.27
N LEU A 112 -8.88 -18.70 -12.02
CA LEU A 112 -8.21 -18.67 -13.33
C LEU A 112 -6.69 -18.67 -13.15
N GLU A 113 -5.97 -19.08 -14.20
CA GLU A 113 -4.52 -18.96 -14.25
C GLU A 113 -4.05 -17.49 -14.29
N ASN A 114 -2.78 -17.27 -13.98
CA ASN A 114 -2.11 -15.97 -13.92
C ASN A 114 -2.36 -15.13 -15.17
N LEU A 115 -3.09 -14.03 -15.00
CA LEU A 115 -3.46 -13.13 -16.08
C LEU A 115 -2.26 -12.54 -16.81
N ARG A 116 -1.12 -12.36 -16.14
CA ARG A 116 0.10 -11.82 -16.77
C ARG A 116 0.84 -12.83 -17.66
N PHE A 117 0.39 -14.07 -17.74
CA PHE A 117 0.82 -14.96 -18.83
C PHE A 117 0.33 -14.49 -20.22
N TYR A 118 -0.62 -13.56 -20.24
CA TYR A 118 -1.10 -12.86 -21.43
C TYR A 118 -0.51 -11.45 -21.48
N PRO A 119 0.38 -11.11 -22.43
CA PRO A 119 0.90 -9.74 -22.57
C PRO A 119 -0.21 -8.69 -22.79
N GLU A 120 -1.37 -9.13 -23.27
CA GLU A 120 -2.59 -8.35 -23.43
C GLU A 120 -3.10 -7.74 -22.11
N GLU A 121 -2.87 -8.41 -20.97
CA GLU A 121 -3.31 -7.94 -19.65
C GLU A 121 -2.70 -6.57 -19.32
N GLU A 122 -1.37 -6.45 -19.43
CA GLU A 122 -0.67 -5.21 -19.06
C GLU A 122 -0.87 -4.09 -20.08
N LYS A 123 -1.20 -4.44 -21.34
CA LYS A 123 -1.51 -3.49 -22.41
C LYS A 123 -2.91 -2.90 -22.31
N GLY A 124 -3.77 -3.41 -21.42
CA GLY A 124 -5.16 -2.98 -21.38
C GLY A 124 -5.93 -3.38 -22.64
N ASP A 125 -5.65 -4.57 -23.19
CA ASP A 125 -6.25 -5.01 -24.43
C ASP A 125 -7.77 -5.27 -24.29
N LYS A 126 -8.55 -4.72 -25.22
CA LYS A 126 -10.01 -4.81 -25.21
C LYS A 126 -10.53 -6.20 -25.54
N ASP A 127 -9.91 -6.91 -26.48
CA ASP A 127 -10.37 -8.24 -26.89
C ASP A 127 -10.09 -9.27 -25.79
N PHE A 128 -8.97 -9.13 -25.08
CA PHE A 128 -8.67 -9.90 -23.89
C PHE A 128 -9.66 -9.60 -22.76
N ALA A 129 -9.93 -8.32 -22.47
CA ALA A 129 -10.92 -7.93 -21.48
C ALA A 129 -12.33 -8.47 -21.81
N LYS A 130 -12.73 -8.45 -23.09
CA LYS A 130 -14.00 -9.02 -23.57
C LYS A 130 -14.07 -10.53 -23.35
N LYS A 131 -12.98 -11.26 -23.61
CA LYS A 131 -12.92 -12.72 -23.35
C LYS A 131 -13.07 -13.03 -21.87
N LEU A 132 -12.40 -12.27 -21.00
CA LEU A 132 -12.56 -12.41 -19.54
C LEU A 132 -14.00 -12.09 -19.11
N ALA A 133 -14.56 -10.98 -19.59
CA ALA A 133 -15.92 -10.57 -19.26
C ALA A 133 -16.96 -11.64 -19.62
N SER A 134 -16.75 -12.39 -20.70
CA SER A 134 -17.66 -13.47 -21.13
C SER A 134 -17.83 -14.61 -20.12
N LEU A 135 -16.95 -14.71 -19.11
CA LEU A 135 -16.97 -15.78 -18.11
C LEU A 135 -17.98 -15.56 -16.97
N GLY A 136 -18.46 -14.33 -16.76
CA GLY A 136 -19.30 -13.98 -15.61
C GLY A 136 -20.41 -12.98 -15.93
N ASP A 137 -21.33 -12.81 -14.98
CA ASP A 137 -22.50 -11.94 -15.10
C ASP A 137 -22.28 -10.56 -14.47
N PHE A 138 -21.31 -10.47 -13.56
CA PHE A 138 -21.07 -9.31 -12.71
C PHE A 138 -19.57 -9.14 -12.44
N TYR A 139 -19.05 -7.92 -12.51
CA TYR A 139 -17.65 -7.61 -12.23
C TYR A 139 -17.46 -6.99 -10.84
N VAL A 140 -16.51 -7.52 -10.08
CA VAL A 140 -16.13 -7.00 -8.77
C VAL A 140 -14.64 -6.71 -8.78
N ASN A 141 -14.25 -5.45 -8.59
CA ASN A 141 -12.84 -5.10 -8.42
C ASN A 141 -12.49 -5.00 -6.93
N ASP A 142 -11.68 -5.94 -6.44
CA ASP A 142 -11.20 -5.97 -5.06
C ASP A 142 -9.67 -5.89 -4.97
N ALA A 143 -8.99 -5.50 -6.05
CA ALA A 143 -7.53 -5.47 -6.18
C ALA A 143 -6.98 -4.03 -6.15
N PHE A 144 -7.08 -3.36 -5.00
CA PHE A 144 -6.63 -1.96 -4.85
C PHE A 144 -5.16 -1.75 -5.26
N GLY A 145 -4.26 -2.67 -4.89
CA GLY A 145 -2.84 -2.59 -5.25
C GLY A 145 -2.55 -2.52 -6.76
N THR A 146 -3.51 -2.91 -7.60
CA THR A 146 -3.42 -2.82 -9.06
C THR A 146 -4.33 -1.76 -9.68
N ALA A 147 -5.11 -1.03 -8.88
CA ALA A 147 -6.10 -0.07 -9.36
C ALA A 147 -5.48 1.18 -10.02
N HIS A 148 -4.20 1.46 -9.76
CA HIS A 148 -3.45 2.53 -10.41
C HIS A 148 -3.06 2.21 -11.88
N ARG A 149 -3.33 0.99 -12.35
CA ARG A 149 -2.96 0.56 -13.69
C ARG A 149 -4.19 0.40 -14.57
N ALA A 150 -4.06 0.80 -15.84
CA ALA A 150 -5.10 0.59 -16.85
C ALA A 150 -5.02 -0.81 -17.48
N HIS A 151 -4.86 -1.86 -16.67
CA HIS A 151 -4.79 -3.23 -17.19
C HIS A 151 -6.17 -3.75 -17.61
N ALA A 152 -6.17 -4.78 -18.47
CA ALA A 152 -7.39 -5.35 -19.01
C ALA A 152 -8.34 -5.83 -17.90
N SER A 153 -7.84 -6.63 -16.95
CA SER A 153 -8.63 -7.18 -15.85
C SER A 153 -9.00 -6.21 -14.72
N THR A 154 -8.47 -4.98 -14.74
CA THR A 154 -8.64 -4.01 -13.63
C THR A 154 -9.49 -2.82 -14.04
N ALA A 155 -9.25 -2.27 -15.24
CA ALA A 155 -9.92 -1.07 -15.74
C ALA A 155 -10.80 -1.39 -16.95
N ILE A 156 -10.25 -2.00 -18.00
CA ILE A 156 -10.93 -2.13 -19.31
C ILE A 156 -12.11 -3.09 -19.25
N ILE A 157 -12.00 -4.17 -18.46
CA ILE A 157 -13.08 -5.15 -18.30
C ILE A 157 -14.38 -4.52 -17.79
N ALA A 158 -14.32 -3.44 -17.02
CA ALA A 158 -15.49 -2.76 -16.48
C ALA A 158 -16.39 -2.14 -17.57
N ASP A 159 -15.86 -1.85 -18.75
CA ASP A 159 -16.64 -1.32 -19.88
C ASP A 159 -17.66 -2.36 -20.42
N TYR A 160 -17.44 -3.65 -20.14
CA TYR A 160 -18.35 -4.74 -20.51
C TYR A 160 -19.43 -5.01 -19.46
N PHE A 161 -19.43 -4.26 -18.35
CA PHE A 161 -20.40 -4.36 -17.26
C PHE A 161 -20.94 -2.98 -16.85
N PRO A 162 -21.69 -2.28 -17.71
CA PRO A 162 -22.12 -0.90 -17.44
C PRO A 162 -22.90 -0.74 -16.12
N GLU A 163 -23.79 -1.69 -15.83
CA GLU A 163 -24.60 -1.70 -14.61
C GLU A 163 -24.09 -2.71 -13.57
N ASN A 164 -23.60 -3.87 -14.04
CA ASN A 164 -23.24 -5.02 -13.20
C ASN A 164 -21.78 -4.98 -12.74
N LYS A 165 -21.36 -3.85 -12.14
CA LYS A 165 -20.01 -3.69 -11.59
C LYS A 165 -19.99 -2.95 -10.27
N CYS A 166 -19.08 -3.36 -9.38
CA CYS A 166 -18.92 -2.73 -8.08
C CYS A 166 -17.49 -2.89 -7.52
N PHE A 167 -17.21 -2.16 -6.45
CA PHE A 167 -16.03 -2.39 -5.62
C PHE A 167 -16.24 -3.58 -4.68
N GLY A 168 -15.21 -4.39 -4.54
CA GLY A 168 -15.12 -5.32 -3.42
C GLY A 168 -14.85 -4.60 -2.10
N LEU A 169 -14.99 -5.33 -1.00
CA LEU A 169 -14.92 -4.79 0.35
C LEU A 169 -13.51 -4.35 0.76
N LEU A 170 -12.44 -4.98 0.24
CA LEU A 170 -11.07 -4.54 0.49
C LEU A 170 -10.81 -3.21 -0.22
N LEU A 171 -11.12 -3.13 -1.51
CA LEU A 171 -10.89 -1.92 -2.30
C LEU A 171 -11.72 -0.74 -1.76
N GLU A 172 -12.98 -0.97 -1.41
CA GLU A 172 -13.81 0.03 -0.73
C GLU A 172 -13.17 0.52 0.57
N LYS A 173 -12.68 -0.39 1.43
CA LYS A 173 -12.00 -0.02 2.68
C LYS A 173 -10.74 0.82 2.45
N GLU A 174 -9.93 0.49 1.44
CA GLU A 174 -8.76 1.29 1.07
C GLU A 174 -9.17 2.73 0.73
N ILE A 175 -10.16 2.90 -0.15
CA ILE A 175 -10.65 4.23 -0.55
C ILE A 175 -11.19 5.00 0.66
N VAL A 176 -12.01 4.35 1.49
CA VAL A 176 -12.62 4.99 2.68
C VAL A 176 -11.54 5.46 3.64
N ASN A 177 -10.55 4.63 3.95
CA ASN A 177 -9.52 4.98 4.92
C ASN A 177 -8.53 6.03 4.40
N ILE A 178 -8.19 6.03 3.10
CA ILE A 178 -7.38 7.11 2.51
C ILE A 178 -8.15 8.43 2.52
N ASN A 179 -9.46 8.41 2.20
CA ASN A 179 -10.28 9.63 2.27
C ASN A 179 -10.42 10.20 3.68
N LYS A 180 -10.26 9.39 4.75
CA LYS A 180 -10.24 9.93 6.12
C LYS A 180 -9.10 10.94 6.32
N VAL A 181 -7.94 10.65 5.74
CA VAL A 181 -6.80 11.58 5.78
C VAL A 181 -7.03 12.77 4.84
N LEU A 182 -7.52 12.52 3.62
CA LEU A 182 -7.61 13.56 2.59
C LEU A 182 -8.83 14.49 2.72
N LYS A 183 -9.89 14.07 3.43
CA LYS A 183 -11.20 14.76 3.42
C LYS A 183 -11.88 14.93 4.78
N ASP A 184 -11.66 14.03 5.74
CA ASP A 184 -12.54 13.89 6.92
C ASP A 184 -12.20 14.87 8.08
N ASN A 185 -11.28 15.82 7.86
CA ASN A 185 -11.02 17.05 8.65
C ASN A 185 -10.93 16.90 10.20
N LYS A 186 -10.66 15.71 10.74
CA LYS A 186 -10.43 15.53 12.18
C LYS A 186 -9.03 16.00 12.56
N LYS A 187 -8.95 17.26 12.95
CA LYS A 187 -7.71 17.96 13.32
C LYS A 187 -7.33 17.73 14.80
N PRO A 188 -6.03 17.74 15.15
CA PRO A 188 -4.89 17.93 14.24
C PRO A 188 -4.61 16.71 13.35
N VAL A 189 -4.32 16.96 12.07
CA VAL A 189 -3.90 15.94 11.11
C VAL A 189 -2.38 16.01 10.96
N THR A 190 -1.70 14.89 11.24
CA THR A 190 -0.24 14.79 11.15
C THR A 190 0.14 13.81 10.03
N ALA A 191 0.94 14.27 9.06
CA ALA A 191 1.61 13.38 8.13
C ALA A 191 3.06 13.16 8.59
N ILE A 192 3.49 11.90 8.55
CA ILE A 192 4.85 11.49 8.87
C ILE A 192 5.44 10.89 7.59
N ILE A 193 6.39 11.59 7.00
CA ILE A 193 7.01 11.22 5.72
C ILE A 193 8.49 10.92 5.97
N GLY A 194 8.90 9.69 5.68
CA GLY A 194 10.27 9.23 5.85
C GLY A 194 10.78 8.45 4.65
N GLY A 195 11.79 7.62 4.90
CA GLY A 195 12.52 6.89 3.87
C GLY A 195 13.77 7.63 3.39
N ALA A 196 14.37 7.11 2.31
CA ALA A 196 15.72 7.50 1.91
C ALA A 196 15.79 8.78 1.06
N LYS A 197 14.82 9.02 0.18
CA LYS A 197 14.93 10.03 -0.90
C LYS A 197 13.75 10.99 -0.92
N VAL A 198 14.05 12.29 -0.96
CA VAL A 198 13.10 13.39 -1.19
C VAL A 198 12.42 13.22 -2.55
N SER A 199 13.20 12.89 -3.59
CA SER A 199 12.71 12.75 -4.97
C SER A 199 11.50 11.82 -5.11
N SER A 200 11.43 10.79 -4.26
CA SER A 200 10.34 9.80 -4.25
C SER A 200 9.08 10.23 -3.50
N LYS A 201 9.11 11.36 -2.76
CA LYS A 201 8.05 11.80 -1.84
C LYS A 201 7.50 13.20 -2.12
N ILE A 202 8.14 13.98 -3.00
CA ILE A 202 7.75 15.36 -3.33
C ILE A 202 6.26 15.48 -3.64
N THR A 203 5.79 14.70 -4.62
CA THR A 203 4.40 14.72 -5.11
C THR A 203 3.40 14.44 -4.00
N ILE A 204 3.74 13.52 -3.09
CA ILE A 204 2.90 13.19 -1.93
C ILE A 204 2.86 14.39 -0.99
N ILE A 205 4.03 14.94 -0.61
CA ILE A 205 4.12 16.09 0.30
C ILE A 205 3.31 17.26 -0.27
N GLU A 206 3.55 17.66 -1.51
CA GLU A 206 2.85 18.78 -2.14
C GLU A 206 1.33 18.59 -2.19
N SER A 207 0.86 17.36 -2.43
CA SER A 207 -0.58 17.07 -2.51
C SER A 207 -1.27 17.08 -1.14
N ILE A 208 -0.57 16.65 -0.08
CA ILE A 208 -1.16 16.56 1.26
C ILE A 208 -0.99 17.82 2.10
N LEU A 209 -0.11 18.76 1.74
CA LEU A 209 0.14 19.98 2.52
C LEU A 209 -1.15 20.78 2.81
N ASP A 210 -2.11 20.80 1.88
CA ASP A 210 -3.41 21.47 2.09
C ASP A 210 -4.37 20.73 3.04
N LYS A 211 -4.02 19.52 3.45
CA LYS A 211 -4.88 18.60 4.21
C LYS A 211 -4.37 18.32 5.62
N ILE A 212 -3.17 18.77 5.94
CA ILE A 212 -2.50 18.47 7.20
C ILE A 212 -2.28 19.74 8.04
N ASP A 213 -2.08 19.55 9.34
CA ASP A 213 -1.71 20.61 10.28
C ASP A 213 -0.22 20.49 10.67
N HIS A 214 0.30 19.25 10.75
CA HIS A 214 1.70 18.97 11.04
C HIS A 214 2.32 18.04 10.01
N LEU A 215 3.56 18.33 9.60
CA LEU A 215 4.38 17.49 8.75
C LEU A 215 5.66 17.09 9.49
N ILE A 216 5.77 15.82 9.87
CA ILE A 216 7.01 15.24 10.39
C ILE A 216 7.82 14.69 9.20
N ILE A 217 9.08 15.10 9.09
CA ILE A 217 10.03 14.56 8.10
C ILE A 217 11.12 13.82 8.84
N GLY A 218 11.39 12.57 8.46
CA GLY A 218 12.47 11.77 9.02
C GLY A 218 13.18 10.92 7.98
N GLY A 219 13.99 9.96 8.42
CA GLY A 219 14.75 9.08 7.53
C GLY A 219 15.88 9.82 6.81
N GLY A 220 16.48 9.15 5.82
CA GLY A 220 17.58 9.71 5.02
C GLY A 220 17.20 11.00 4.31
N MET A 221 15.94 11.14 3.90
CA MET A 221 15.49 12.35 3.20
C MET A 221 15.56 13.62 4.05
N ALA A 222 15.52 13.51 5.39
CA ALA A 222 15.62 14.66 6.29
C ALA A 222 16.96 15.40 6.13
N PHE A 223 18.04 14.70 5.81
CA PHE A 223 19.36 15.33 5.67
C PHE A 223 19.43 16.29 4.47
N THR A 224 18.66 16.07 3.41
CA THR A 224 18.52 17.06 2.31
C THR A 224 17.91 18.37 2.82
N PHE A 225 16.90 18.31 3.69
CA PHE A 225 16.30 19.51 4.29
C PHE A 225 17.29 20.23 5.23
N ILE A 226 18.00 19.47 6.07
CA ILE A 226 19.00 20.03 6.99
C ILE A 226 20.16 20.66 6.23
N LYS A 227 20.64 20.01 5.16
CA LYS A 227 21.67 20.56 4.26
C LYS A 227 21.20 21.85 3.60
N ALA A 228 19.97 21.88 3.10
CA ALA A 228 19.40 23.06 2.45
C ALA A 228 19.26 24.27 3.42
N LEU A 229 19.05 23.99 4.72
CA LEU A 229 19.05 24.99 5.79
C LEU A 229 20.46 25.40 6.26
N GLY A 230 21.52 24.89 5.63
CA GLY A 230 22.92 25.22 5.92
C GLY A 230 23.60 24.32 6.96
N GLY A 231 22.97 23.23 7.39
CA GLY A 231 23.55 22.28 8.34
C GLY A 231 24.68 21.43 7.76
N ASN A 232 25.63 21.02 8.60
CA ASN A 232 26.63 20.02 8.26
C ASN A 232 26.12 18.61 8.59
N VAL A 233 25.94 17.80 7.55
CA VAL A 233 25.36 16.45 7.65
C VAL A 233 26.38 15.33 7.39
N GLY A 234 27.68 15.64 7.31
CA GLY A 234 28.74 14.65 7.07
C GLY A 234 28.49 13.85 5.79
N ASN A 235 28.60 12.52 5.89
CA ASN A 235 28.35 11.55 4.80
C ASN A 235 26.89 11.05 4.75
N SER A 236 25.96 11.75 5.40
CA SER A 236 24.54 11.37 5.36
C SER A 236 23.97 11.47 3.94
N LEU A 237 22.87 10.75 3.69
CA LEU A 237 22.25 10.72 2.37
C LEU A 237 21.62 12.07 2.02
N VAL A 238 22.17 12.74 0.99
CA VAL A 238 21.66 14.02 0.49
C VAL A 238 21.42 13.92 -1.01
N GLU A 239 20.27 14.43 -1.46
CA GLU A 239 19.99 14.70 -2.88
C GLU A 239 20.26 16.20 -3.11
N GLU A 240 21.51 16.54 -3.46
CA GLU A 240 21.98 17.94 -3.56
C GLU A 240 21.13 18.75 -4.55
N GLU A 241 20.69 18.12 -5.65
CA GLU A 241 19.82 18.71 -6.66
C GLU A 241 18.38 18.99 -6.16
N MET A 242 18.00 18.46 -4.99
CA MET A 242 16.68 18.63 -4.39
C MET A 242 16.66 19.67 -3.26
N THR A 243 17.79 20.32 -2.95
CA THR A 243 17.90 21.29 -1.84
C THR A 243 17.02 22.53 -2.04
N ASP A 244 17.01 23.13 -3.23
CA ASP A 244 16.12 24.25 -3.57
C ASP A 244 14.65 23.87 -3.40
N LEU A 245 14.29 22.66 -3.82
CA LEU A 245 12.94 22.15 -3.69
C LEU A 245 12.57 21.86 -2.22
N ALA A 246 13.52 21.39 -1.41
CA ALA A 246 13.31 21.20 0.02
C ALA A 246 12.99 22.54 0.72
N LEU A 247 13.70 23.63 0.38
CA LEU A 247 13.40 24.98 0.86
C LEU A 247 12.00 25.43 0.42
N HIS A 248 11.66 25.23 -0.85
CA HIS A 248 10.33 25.55 -1.39
C HIS A 248 9.20 24.81 -0.68
N ILE A 249 9.41 23.54 -0.31
CA ILE A 249 8.45 22.77 0.49
C ILE A 249 8.26 23.40 1.88
N LEU A 250 9.34 23.83 2.55
CA LEU A 250 9.25 24.50 3.85
C LEU A 250 8.52 25.84 3.76
N GLU A 251 8.77 26.61 2.69
CA GLU A 251 8.07 27.87 2.42
C GLU A 251 6.57 27.64 2.18
N LYS A 252 6.22 26.71 1.28
CA LYS A 252 4.82 26.32 1.03
C LYS A 252 4.11 25.84 2.29
N ALA A 253 4.79 25.06 3.13
CA ALA A 253 4.24 24.60 4.40
C ALA A 253 3.91 25.79 5.31
N LYS A 254 4.84 26.75 5.42
CA LYS A 254 4.63 27.99 6.19
C LYS A 254 3.47 28.83 5.64
N GLU A 255 3.36 29.00 4.32
CA GLU A 255 2.25 29.69 3.67
C GLU A 255 0.89 29.05 3.99
N LYS A 256 0.87 27.71 3.99
CA LYS A 256 -0.33 26.91 4.31
C LYS A 256 -0.56 26.73 5.82
N LYS A 257 0.27 27.33 6.66
CA LYS A 257 0.24 27.21 8.14
C LYS A 257 0.37 25.77 8.63
N VAL A 258 1.12 24.96 7.90
CA VAL A 258 1.54 23.62 8.30
C VAL A 258 2.83 23.75 9.12
N GLU A 259 2.83 23.19 10.32
CA GLU A 259 4.03 23.13 11.15
C GLU A 259 4.91 21.95 10.72
N VAL A 260 6.13 22.24 10.28
CA VAL A 260 7.09 21.22 9.85
C VAL A 260 8.04 20.88 10.99
N HIS A 261 8.13 19.58 11.27
CA HIS A 261 8.97 19.01 12.32
C HIS A 261 10.11 18.23 11.65
N LEU A 262 11.31 18.80 11.67
CA LEU A 262 12.56 18.14 11.26
C LEU A 262 13.23 17.52 12.50
N PRO A 263 14.08 16.50 12.33
CA PRO A 263 14.88 16.00 13.44
C PRO A 263 15.81 17.09 13.97
N VAL A 264 16.13 17.04 15.26
CA VAL A 264 17.11 17.93 15.90
C VAL A 264 18.40 17.19 16.28
N ASP A 265 18.34 15.87 16.36
CA ASP A 265 19.45 14.98 16.65
C ASP A 265 19.29 13.66 15.88
N ALA A 266 20.42 12.99 15.65
CA ALA A 266 20.49 11.74 14.90
C ALA A 266 21.42 10.75 15.60
N VAL A 267 21.11 9.47 15.47
CA VAL A 267 22.07 8.39 15.70
C VAL A 267 22.95 8.30 14.46
N ILE A 268 24.24 8.59 14.64
CA ILE A 268 25.22 8.60 13.57
C ILE A 268 26.17 7.40 13.68
N ALA A 269 26.68 6.96 12.53
CA ALA A 269 27.61 5.84 12.41
C ALA A 269 28.81 6.19 11.53
N ASP A 270 29.96 5.56 11.78
CA ASP A 270 31.18 5.72 10.99
C ASP A 270 31.18 4.91 9.67
N LYS A 271 30.20 4.01 9.50
CA LYS A 271 29.95 3.24 8.28
C LYS A 271 28.50 2.74 8.25
N PHE A 272 28.00 2.42 7.06
CA PHE A 272 26.68 1.80 6.87
C PHE A 272 26.73 0.30 7.22
N SER A 273 26.67 -0.03 8.51
CA SER A 273 26.79 -1.41 8.99
C SER A 273 26.21 -1.59 10.39
N GLU A 274 25.68 -2.79 10.66
CA GLU A 274 25.23 -3.20 12.01
C GLU A 274 26.34 -3.23 13.07
N VAL A 275 27.60 -3.30 12.66
CA VAL A 275 28.78 -3.34 13.56
C VAL A 275 29.58 -2.03 13.49
N ALA A 276 28.92 -0.93 13.11
CA ALA A 276 29.51 0.40 13.11
C ALA A 276 29.68 0.95 14.53
N ASN A 277 30.65 1.85 14.71
CA ASN A 277 30.67 2.67 15.91
C ASN A 277 29.53 3.67 15.81
N THR A 278 28.77 3.86 16.88
CA THR A 278 27.61 4.74 16.91
C THR A 278 27.70 5.77 18.02
N LYS A 279 27.10 6.94 17.80
CA LYS A 279 26.85 7.95 18.82
C LYS A 279 25.66 8.83 18.43
N GLU A 280 25.10 9.54 19.38
CA GLU A 280 24.11 10.59 19.10
C GLU A 280 24.81 11.93 18.86
N GLN A 281 24.31 12.70 17.89
CA GLN A 281 24.85 14.00 17.51
C GLN A 281 23.71 14.93 17.06
N SER A 282 23.89 16.25 17.23
CA SER A 282 22.97 17.22 16.62
C SER A 282 22.95 17.05 15.10
N ILE A 283 21.78 17.06 14.48
CA ILE A 283 21.65 16.67 13.07
C ILE A 283 22.38 17.60 12.10
N ASP A 284 22.62 18.84 12.51
CA ASP A 284 23.24 19.93 11.75
C ASP A 284 24.75 20.06 11.97
N THR A 285 25.37 19.17 12.77
CA THR A 285 26.81 19.20 13.07
C THR A 285 27.43 17.79 13.03
N ILE A 286 26.97 16.96 12.09
CA ILE A 286 27.50 15.61 11.90
C ILE A 286 28.94 15.69 11.36
N PRO A 287 29.93 15.04 12.01
CA PRO A 287 31.32 15.07 11.56
C PRO A 287 31.52 14.41 10.19
N ASP A 288 32.53 14.88 9.45
CA ASP A 288 32.97 14.24 8.22
C ASP A 288 33.32 12.76 8.45
N GLY A 289 32.96 11.90 7.50
CA GLY A 289 33.12 10.45 7.63
C GLY A 289 31.99 9.75 8.39
N TRP A 290 31.14 10.48 9.13
CA TRP A 290 29.97 9.93 9.81
C TRP A 290 28.69 10.20 9.04
N MET A 291 27.68 9.33 9.21
CA MET A 291 26.38 9.45 8.56
C MET A 291 25.25 9.18 9.56
N GLY A 292 24.16 9.94 9.48
CA GLY A 292 22.96 9.70 10.28
C GLY A 292 22.12 8.57 9.70
N LEU A 293 21.74 7.62 10.55
CA LEU A 293 21.02 6.41 10.15
C LEU A 293 19.71 6.18 10.92
N ASP A 294 19.46 6.94 11.98
CA ASP A 294 18.20 6.95 12.73
C ASP A 294 18.02 8.29 13.47
N THR A 295 16.81 8.56 13.96
CA THR A 295 16.53 9.75 14.77
C THR A 295 17.02 9.58 16.21
N GLY A 296 17.62 10.65 16.77
CA GLY A 296 18.12 10.67 18.14
C GLY A 296 17.01 10.76 19.19
N GLN A 297 17.38 10.68 20.47
CA GLN A 297 16.41 10.63 21.57
C GLN A 297 15.55 11.90 21.67
N LYS A 298 16.11 13.09 21.42
CA LYS A 298 15.36 14.34 21.53
C LYS A 298 14.32 14.44 20.43
N THR A 299 14.71 14.10 19.20
CA THR A 299 13.80 14.03 18.05
C THR A 299 12.66 13.04 18.33
N ASN A 300 12.99 11.85 18.84
CA ASN A 300 12.00 10.84 19.16
C ASN A 300 10.96 11.33 20.18
N ALA A 301 11.41 12.08 21.20
CA ALA A 301 10.51 12.70 22.18
C ALA A 301 9.60 13.77 21.54
N GLN A 302 10.17 14.66 20.72
CA GLN A 302 9.43 15.73 20.04
C GLN A 302 8.38 15.17 19.06
N PHE A 303 8.78 14.20 18.23
CA PHE A 303 7.86 13.55 17.30
C PHE A 303 6.73 12.84 18.05
N ALA A 304 7.05 12.14 19.16
CA ALA A 304 6.05 11.45 19.95
C ALA A 304 5.02 12.40 20.59
N GLU A 305 5.42 13.62 20.99
CA GLU A 305 4.51 14.65 21.50
C GLU A 305 3.49 15.06 20.44
N VAL A 306 3.97 15.44 19.25
CA VAL A 306 3.13 15.82 18.11
C VAL A 306 2.16 14.68 17.77
N ILE A 307 2.66 13.46 17.62
CA ILE A 307 1.88 12.26 17.28
C ILE A 307 0.77 11.98 18.30
N ARG A 308 1.05 12.08 19.60
CA ARG A 308 0.05 11.84 20.66
C ARG A 308 -1.06 12.88 20.68
N SER A 309 -0.77 14.09 20.21
CA SER A 309 -1.75 15.18 20.13
C SER A 309 -2.66 15.09 18.89
N SER A 310 -2.28 14.31 17.87
CA SER A 310 -3.01 14.17 16.62
C SER A 310 -4.35 13.44 16.77
N LYS A 311 -5.31 13.80 15.91
CA LYS A 311 -6.59 13.07 15.74
C LYS A 311 -6.60 12.20 14.49
N THR A 312 -5.76 12.53 13.51
CA THR A 312 -5.55 11.75 12.28
C THR A 312 -4.06 11.69 11.98
N ILE A 313 -3.54 10.50 11.71
CA ILE A 313 -2.12 10.28 11.37
C ILE A 313 -2.03 9.54 10.03
N LEU A 314 -1.21 10.05 9.13
CA LEU A 314 -0.69 9.33 7.97
C LEU A 314 0.78 9.02 8.20
N TRP A 315 1.16 7.74 8.18
CA TRP A 315 2.56 7.33 8.28
C TRP A 315 3.01 6.68 6.96
N ASN A 316 3.99 7.33 6.31
CA ASN A 316 4.61 6.87 5.07
C ASN A 316 6.15 7.02 5.11
N GLY A 317 6.83 5.99 5.59
CA GLY A 317 8.29 5.89 5.58
C GLY A 317 8.87 5.75 6.98
N PRO A 318 9.80 4.82 7.21
CA PRO A 318 10.59 4.76 8.44
C PRO A 318 11.42 6.04 8.66
N VAL A 319 11.80 6.30 9.92
CA VAL A 319 12.66 7.45 10.28
C VAL A 319 14.14 7.08 10.44
N GLY A 320 14.47 5.80 10.24
CA GLY A 320 15.83 5.25 10.27
C GLY A 320 15.94 3.96 9.46
N VAL A 321 17.14 3.40 9.39
CA VAL A 321 17.46 2.12 8.72
C VAL A 321 16.99 0.96 9.59
N PHE A 322 15.67 0.79 9.70
CA PHE A 322 15.02 -0.10 10.66
C PHE A 322 15.34 -1.60 10.46
N GLU A 323 15.85 -1.96 9.28
CA GLU A 323 16.39 -3.29 8.98
C GLU A 323 17.60 -3.61 9.86
N MET A 324 18.30 -2.57 10.32
CA MET A 324 19.43 -2.68 11.23
C MET A 324 19.00 -2.38 12.67
N LYS A 325 19.25 -3.31 13.60
CA LYS A 325 18.78 -3.22 14.99
C LYS A 325 19.22 -1.92 15.66
N HIS A 326 20.47 -1.49 15.45
CA HIS A 326 21.01 -0.26 16.05
C HIS A 326 20.37 1.03 15.52
N PHE A 327 19.71 0.96 14.36
CA PHE A 327 19.11 2.11 13.66
C PHE A 327 17.59 1.97 13.51
N SER A 328 16.99 1.16 14.38
CA SER A 328 15.54 0.87 14.38
C SER A 328 14.77 1.61 15.47
N GLN A 329 15.46 2.22 16.44
CA GLN A 329 14.84 2.71 17.66
C GLN A 329 13.94 3.92 17.44
N GLY A 330 14.27 4.81 16.50
CA GLY A 330 13.42 5.92 16.09
C GLY A 330 12.13 5.45 15.44
N THR A 331 12.23 4.47 14.54
CA THR A 331 11.05 3.86 13.89
C THR A 331 10.16 3.12 14.90
N ILE A 332 10.76 2.41 15.86
CA ILE A 332 10.04 1.78 16.97
C ILE A 332 9.35 2.83 17.85
N SER A 333 10.05 3.89 18.23
CA SER A 333 9.52 4.98 19.08
C SER A 333 8.29 5.63 18.44
N MET A 334 8.39 5.94 17.14
CA MET A 334 7.26 6.44 16.36
C MET A 334 6.10 5.45 16.33
N GLY A 335 6.36 4.16 16.07
CA GLY A 335 5.33 3.11 16.08
C GLY A 335 4.61 2.99 17.43
N ILE A 336 5.33 3.15 18.55
CA ILE A 336 4.76 3.18 19.91
C ILE A 336 3.85 4.40 20.07
N ALA A 337 4.34 5.60 19.71
CA ALA A 337 3.56 6.82 19.85
C ALA A 337 2.26 6.80 19.02
N ILE A 338 2.32 6.28 17.78
CA ILE A 338 1.13 6.14 16.92
C ILE A 338 0.16 5.12 17.52
N ALA A 339 0.66 3.99 18.04
CA ALA A 339 -0.18 2.98 18.69
C ALA A 339 -0.89 3.55 19.95
N GLU A 340 -0.20 4.35 20.75
CA GLU A 340 -0.77 5.05 21.90
C GLU A 340 -1.85 6.05 21.49
N ALA A 341 -1.56 6.90 20.50
CA ALA A 341 -2.52 7.85 19.94
C ALA A 341 -3.77 7.13 19.43
N THR A 342 -3.57 6.01 18.72
CA THR A 342 -4.65 5.19 18.15
C THR A 342 -5.53 4.61 19.25
N LYS A 343 -4.92 4.05 20.31
CA LYS A 343 -5.64 3.56 21.49
C LYS A 343 -6.49 4.66 22.15
N ASN A 344 -6.04 5.91 22.07
CA ASN A 344 -6.74 7.09 22.60
C ASN A 344 -7.75 7.72 21.61
N GLY A 345 -8.07 7.03 20.51
CA GLY A 345 -9.12 7.45 19.57
C GLY A 345 -8.63 8.23 18.35
N CYS A 346 -7.31 8.36 18.15
CA CYS A 346 -6.75 8.85 16.88
C CYS A 346 -6.99 7.83 15.76
N PHE A 347 -7.30 8.29 14.55
CA PHE A 347 -7.24 7.45 13.36
C PHE A 347 -5.81 7.39 12.83
N SER A 348 -5.24 6.21 12.63
CA SER A 348 -3.90 6.01 12.09
C SER A 348 -3.91 5.19 10.81
N LEU A 349 -3.37 5.77 9.74
CA LEU A 349 -3.22 5.16 8.43
C LEU A 349 -1.74 4.93 8.13
N VAL A 350 -1.35 3.66 7.98
CA VAL A 350 0.01 3.27 7.59
C VAL A 350 0.03 2.91 6.12
N GLY A 351 1.00 3.47 5.40
CA GLY A 351 1.18 3.31 3.97
C GLY A 351 2.63 3.19 3.54
N GLY A 352 2.86 2.61 2.35
CA GLY A 352 4.20 2.35 1.82
C GLY A 352 4.78 1.03 2.31
N GLY A 353 5.49 0.33 1.42
CA GLY A 353 6.00 -1.02 1.68
C GLY A 353 6.85 -1.11 2.95
N ASP A 354 7.79 -0.18 3.12
CA ASP A 354 8.73 -0.18 4.24
C ASP A 354 8.03 0.12 5.58
N SER A 355 7.06 1.04 5.61
CA SER A 355 6.29 1.31 6.83
C SER A 355 5.45 0.11 7.24
N VAL A 356 4.83 -0.57 6.26
CA VAL A 356 4.06 -1.80 6.50
C VAL A 356 4.97 -2.92 7.01
N ALA A 357 6.16 -3.07 6.43
CA ALA A 357 7.17 -4.02 6.88
C ALA A 357 7.61 -3.74 8.33
N ALA A 358 7.94 -2.48 8.65
CA ALA A 358 8.30 -2.07 10.01
C ALA A 358 7.18 -2.34 11.01
N VAL A 359 5.93 -2.01 10.67
CA VAL A 359 4.76 -2.25 11.52
C VAL A 359 4.53 -3.74 11.79
N LYS A 360 4.76 -4.60 10.80
CA LYS A 360 4.69 -6.06 10.98
C LYS A 360 5.85 -6.57 11.84
N GLN A 361 7.09 -6.19 11.50
CA GLN A 361 8.31 -6.60 12.19
C GLN A 361 8.26 -6.29 13.69
N PHE A 362 7.74 -5.12 14.06
CA PHE A 362 7.69 -4.68 15.46
C PHE A 362 6.34 -4.95 16.15
N GLY A 363 5.43 -5.69 15.51
CA GLY A 363 4.16 -6.11 16.12
C GLY A 363 3.16 -4.97 16.38
N PHE A 364 3.20 -3.92 15.55
CA PHE A 364 2.31 -2.77 15.63
C PHE A 364 1.04 -2.93 14.79
N GLU A 365 0.97 -3.89 13.86
CA GLU A 365 -0.12 -4.00 12.87
C GLU A 365 -1.52 -3.94 13.50
N LYS A 366 -1.76 -4.72 14.56
CA LYS A 366 -3.04 -4.76 15.28
C LYS A 366 -3.31 -3.55 16.16
N LYS A 367 -2.34 -2.65 16.30
CA LYS A 367 -2.42 -1.41 17.09
C LYS A 367 -2.66 -0.17 16.22
N MET A 368 -2.66 -0.32 14.90
CA MET A 368 -2.98 0.74 13.93
C MET A 368 -4.47 0.69 13.57
N SER A 369 -5.04 1.82 13.15
CA SER A 369 -6.44 1.84 12.69
C SER A 369 -6.57 1.18 11.32
N TYR A 370 -5.61 1.42 10.44
CA TYR A 370 -5.57 0.79 9.11
C TYR A 370 -4.13 0.69 8.59
N VAL A 371 -3.77 -0.49 8.10
CA VAL A 371 -2.49 -0.76 7.42
C VAL A 371 -2.83 -1.09 5.97
N SER A 372 -2.45 -0.22 5.04
CA SER A 372 -2.79 -0.37 3.62
C SER A 372 -2.01 -1.52 2.98
N THR A 373 -2.70 -2.28 2.14
CA THR A 373 -2.09 -3.31 1.27
C THR A 373 -1.82 -2.79 -0.14
N GLY A 374 -2.18 -1.53 -0.42
CA GLY A 374 -2.20 -0.93 -1.75
C GLY A 374 -0.86 -0.51 -2.32
N GLY A 375 0.21 -0.48 -1.51
CA GLY A 375 1.55 -0.06 -1.95
C GLY A 375 1.51 1.23 -2.77
N GLY A 376 1.96 1.16 -4.03
CA GLY A 376 1.97 2.31 -4.95
C GLY A 376 0.60 2.89 -5.27
N ALA A 377 -0.49 2.09 -5.28
CA ALA A 377 -1.83 2.61 -5.55
C ALA A 377 -2.29 3.59 -4.48
N MET A 378 -1.96 3.29 -3.21
CA MET A 378 -2.24 4.19 -2.10
C MET A 378 -1.48 5.51 -2.26
N LEU A 379 -0.20 5.44 -2.65
CA LEU A 379 0.64 6.61 -2.88
C LEU A 379 0.07 7.49 -3.99
N GLU A 380 -0.27 6.91 -5.15
CA GLU A 380 -0.84 7.68 -6.25
C GLU A 380 -2.18 8.33 -5.87
N MET A 381 -3.01 7.65 -5.08
CA MET A 381 -4.24 8.25 -4.55
C MET A 381 -3.96 9.40 -3.57
N LEU A 382 -2.94 9.29 -2.72
CA LEU A 382 -2.49 10.39 -1.84
C LEU A 382 -1.89 11.56 -2.62
N GLU A 383 -1.28 11.31 -3.78
CA GLU A 383 -0.84 12.34 -4.72
C GLU A 383 -2.02 13.04 -5.41
N GLY A 384 -3.25 12.57 -5.21
CA GLY A 384 -4.47 13.10 -5.83
C GLY A 384 -4.69 12.61 -7.26
N LYS A 385 -3.97 11.57 -7.70
CA LYS A 385 -4.09 11.04 -9.06
C LYS A 385 -5.39 10.26 -9.26
N SER A 386 -5.85 10.31 -10.51
CA SER A 386 -6.86 9.42 -11.07
C SER A 386 -6.41 7.95 -10.96
N LEU A 387 -7.12 7.04 -10.29
CA LEU A 387 -6.78 5.60 -10.37
C LEU A 387 -7.69 4.92 -11.42
N PRO A 388 -7.15 4.43 -12.57
CA PRO A 388 -7.97 3.90 -13.66
C PRO A 388 -8.94 2.79 -13.25
N GLY A 389 -8.52 1.88 -12.37
CA GLY A 389 -9.37 0.80 -11.85
C GLY A 389 -10.48 1.27 -10.92
N ILE A 390 -10.33 2.44 -10.29
CA ILE A 390 -11.39 3.09 -9.50
C ILE A 390 -12.35 3.82 -10.44
N GLU A 391 -11.84 4.62 -11.37
CA GLU A 391 -12.66 5.34 -12.35
C GLU A 391 -13.54 4.39 -13.15
N ALA A 392 -12.99 3.25 -13.56
CA ALA A 392 -13.68 2.24 -14.34
C ALA A 392 -14.96 1.72 -13.68
N ILE A 393 -15.00 1.63 -12.34
CA ILE A 393 -16.19 1.23 -11.58
C ILE A 393 -17.16 2.40 -11.38
N MET A 394 -16.65 3.62 -11.33
CA MET A 394 -17.44 4.83 -11.06
C MET A 394 -18.16 5.37 -12.30
N LYS A 395 -17.65 5.09 -13.50
CA LYS A 395 -18.33 5.30 -14.78
C LYS A 395 -19.55 4.39 -14.87
#